data_AF-A0A7X7A1V8-F1
#
_entry.id   AF-A0A7X7A1V8-F1
#
_cell.length_a   1.000
_cell.length_b   1.000
_cell.length_c   1.000
_cell.angle_alpha   90.00
_cell.angle_beta   90.00
_cell.angle_gamma   90.00
#
_symmetry.space_group_name_H-M   'P 1'
#
loop_
_entity.id
_entity.type
_entity.pdbx_description
1 polymer ?
#
loop_
_entity_poly.entity_id
_entity_poly.type
_entity_poly.pdbx_seq_one_letter_code
_entity_poly.pdbx_strand_id
1 'polypeptide(L)'
;MNGIIFFIVLPYLALFTMLFGSIYRYRYFGFQVSSLSSQFLESKQLYFGSRPFHWGIVFLFFGHLTAFLVPRSVLLWNRSPLRLQILEVTAFAFGLMVLIGLILLIIRRINTKRLHIVTTKMDIFVYLILLNQTITG
;
A
#
# COMPACT_ATOMS: atom_id res chain seq x y z
N MET A 1 -0.19 -2.36 -31.53
CA MET A 1 0.78 -3.18 -30.75
C MET A 1 1.36 -2.41 -29.54
N ASN A 2 0.71 -1.35 -29.03
CA ASN A 2 1.34 -0.40 -28.11
C ASN A 2 1.19 -0.73 -26.60
N GLY A 3 0.46 -1.80 -26.24
CA GLY A 3 0.20 -2.18 -24.85
C GLY A 3 1.01 -3.37 -24.33
N ILE A 4 1.74 -4.07 -25.19
CA ILE A 4 2.42 -5.33 -24.85
C ILE A 4 3.42 -5.12 -23.70
N ILE A 5 4.18 -4.02 -23.73
CA ILE A 5 5.17 -3.72 -22.71
C ILE A 5 4.49 -3.54 -21.34
N PHE A 6 3.42 -2.74 -21.28
CA PHE A 6 2.78 -2.36 -20.01
C PHE A 6 1.87 -3.45 -19.42
N PHE A 7 1.13 -4.18 -20.25
CA PHE A 7 0.11 -5.12 -19.77
C PHE A 7 0.52 -6.59 -19.85
N ILE A 8 1.64 -6.90 -20.53
CA ILE A 8 2.17 -8.27 -20.61
C ILE A 8 3.55 -8.33 -19.97
N VAL A 9 4.54 -7.60 -20.50
CA VAL A 9 5.93 -7.75 -20.03
C VAL A 9 6.12 -7.25 -18.59
N LEU A 10 5.65 -6.03 -18.30
CA LEU A 10 5.86 -5.38 -17.01
C LEU A 10 5.27 -6.15 -15.82
N PRO A 11 4.04 -6.70 -15.87
CA PRO A 11 3.49 -7.49 -14.76
C PRO A 11 4.33 -8.73 -14.41
N TYR A 12 4.79 -9.49 -15.41
CA TYR A 12 5.63 -10.66 -15.16
C TYR A 12 7.00 -10.27 -14.60
N LEU A 13 7.60 -9.20 -15.12
CA LEU A 13 8.88 -8.69 -14.60
C LEU A 13 8.74 -8.20 -13.15
N ALA A 14 7.64 -7.51 -12.83
CA ALA A 14 7.34 -7.05 -11.47
C ALA A 14 7.17 -8.22 -10.50
N LEU A 15 6.41 -9.27 -10.87
CA LEU A 15 6.26 -10.47 -10.04
C LEU A 15 7.58 -11.22 -9.87
N PHE A 16 8.35 -11.39 -10.96
CA PHE A 16 9.65 -12.04 -10.91
C PHE A 16 10.60 -11.31 -9.96
N THR A 17 10.74 -10.00 -10.12
CA THR A 17 11.61 -9.17 -9.26
C THR A 17 11.12 -9.12 -7.82
N MET A 18 9.80 -9.05 -7.59
CA MET A 18 9.22 -9.11 -6.24
C MET A 18 9.57 -10.43 -5.55
N LEU A 19 9.34 -11.58 -6.19
CA LEU A 19 9.54 -12.89 -5.57
C LEU A 19 11.02 -13.21 -5.36
N PHE A 20 11.81 -13.21 -6.44
CA PHE A 20 13.22 -13.57 -6.35
C PHE A 20 14.05 -12.52 -5.61
N GLY A 21 13.75 -11.23 -5.78
CA GLY A 21 14.39 -10.16 -5.03
C GLY A 21 14.12 -10.26 -3.53
N SER A 22 12.89 -10.59 -3.13
CA SER A 22 12.54 -10.80 -1.72
C SER A 22 13.24 -12.01 -1.13
N ILE A 23 13.27 -13.15 -1.85
CA ILE A 23 13.97 -14.37 -1.41
C ILE A 23 15.47 -14.09 -1.26
N TYR A 24 16.09 -13.45 -2.25
CA TYR A 24 17.50 -13.07 -2.22
C TYR A 24 17.81 -12.16 -1.03
N ARG A 25 17.02 -11.10 -0.83
CA ARG A 25 17.20 -10.17 0.30
C ARG A 25 17.06 -10.88 1.64
N TYR A 26 16.07 -11.77 1.78
CA TYR A 26 15.89 -12.53 3.02
C TYR A 26 17.07 -13.48 3.29
N ARG A 27 17.59 -14.15 2.27
CA ARG A 27 18.63 -15.17 2.41
C ARG A 27 20.03 -14.60 2.69
N TYR A 28 20.36 -13.46 2.07
CA TYR A 28 21.70 -12.87 2.13
C TYR A 28 21.77 -11.62 3.01
N PHE A 29 20.66 -10.90 3.18
CA PHE A 29 20.58 -9.64 3.94
C PHE A 29 19.50 -9.69 5.02
N GLY A 30 19.27 -10.86 5.63
CA GLY A 30 18.20 -11.09 6.59
C GLY A 30 18.14 -10.08 7.74
N PHE A 31 19.29 -9.63 8.27
CA PHE A 31 19.35 -8.61 9.33
C PHE A 31 18.79 -7.24 8.91
N GLN A 32 18.72 -6.95 7.61
CA GLN A 32 18.13 -5.72 7.07
C GLN A 32 16.62 -5.85 6.78
N VAL A 33 16.02 -7.02 7.04
CA VAL A 33 14.59 -7.27 6.89
C VAL A 33 13.89 -6.96 8.21
N SER A 34 13.48 -5.71 8.38
CA SER A 34 12.79 -5.21 9.57
C SER A 34 11.82 -4.07 9.18
N SER A 35 10.91 -3.70 10.07
CA SER A 35 9.96 -2.60 9.87
C SER A 35 10.62 -1.21 9.90
N LEU A 36 11.88 -1.12 10.36
CA LEU A 36 12.62 0.14 10.54
C LEU A 36 11.78 1.19 11.27
N SER A 37 11.15 0.78 12.37
CA SER A 37 10.20 1.62 13.09
C SER A 37 10.84 2.92 13.59
N SER A 38 10.19 4.04 13.27
CA SER A 38 10.54 5.38 13.76
C SER A 38 9.75 5.79 15.01
N GLN A 39 9.01 4.86 15.61
CA GLN A 39 8.11 5.12 16.74
C GLN A 39 8.84 5.68 17.97
N PHE A 40 10.07 5.23 18.22
CA PHE A 40 10.85 5.70 19.36
C PHE A 40 11.19 7.20 19.27
N LEU A 41 11.32 7.73 18.05
CA LEU A 41 11.68 9.14 17.82
C LEU A 41 10.46 10.07 17.95
N GLU A 42 9.30 9.60 17.49
CA GLU A 42 8.02 10.31 17.54
C GLU A 42 6.88 9.29 17.43
N SER A 43 6.07 9.18 18.49
CA SER A 43 4.99 8.19 18.62
C SER A 43 3.58 8.78 18.50
N LYS A 44 3.38 10.06 18.87
CA LYS A 44 2.06 10.67 18.99
C LYS A 44 1.43 10.86 17.61
N GLN A 45 2.14 11.51 16.69
CA GLN A 45 1.65 11.68 15.31
C GLN A 45 1.68 10.34 14.56
N LEU A 46 2.66 9.48 14.87
CA LEU A 46 2.70 8.13 14.27
C LEU A 46 1.42 7.36 14.56
N TYR A 47 0.89 7.42 15.78
CA TYR A 47 -0.33 6.71 16.16
C TYR A 47 -1.50 7.06 15.24
N PHE A 48 -1.73 8.36 15.04
CA PHE A 48 -2.85 8.85 14.23
C PHE A 48 -2.66 8.67 12.73
N GLY A 49 -1.43 8.59 12.22
CA GLY A 49 -1.19 8.27 10.80
C GLY A 49 -1.15 6.77 10.52
N SER A 50 -0.44 6.01 11.35
CA SER A 50 -0.15 4.60 11.12
C SER A 50 -1.38 3.71 11.24
N ARG A 51 -2.25 3.94 12.24
CA ARG A 51 -3.46 3.13 12.44
C ARG A 51 -4.43 3.23 11.26
N PRO A 52 -4.88 4.41 10.83
CA PRO A 52 -5.78 4.49 9.68
C PRO A 52 -5.14 3.97 8.40
N PHE A 53 -3.85 4.26 8.17
CA PHE A 53 -3.14 3.72 7.01
C PHE A 53 -3.14 2.19 6.98
N HIS A 54 -2.74 1.52 8.08
CA HIS A 54 -2.64 0.06 8.10
C HIS A 54 -4.00 -0.64 8.08
N TRP A 55 -4.99 -0.15 8.82
CA TRP A 55 -6.34 -0.72 8.78
C TRP A 55 -6.96 -0.59 7.38
N GLY A 56 -6.82 0.58 6.76
CA GLY A 56 -7.30 0.80 5.40
C GLY A 56 -6.58 -0.09 4.38
N ILE A 57 -5.25 -0.12 4.40
CA ILE A 57 -4.48 -0.81 3.36
C ILE A 57 -4.61 -2.33 3.48
N VAL A 58 -4.73 -2.88 4.69
CA VAL A 58 -4.98 -4.31 4.89
C VAL A 58 -6.36 -4.70 4.37
N PHE A 59 -7.38 -3.90 4.68
CA PHE A 59 -8.74 -4.15 4.16
C PHE A 59 -8.76 -4.09 2.63
N LEU A 60 -8.16 -3.06 2.03
CA LEU A 60 -8.09 -2.91 0.57
C LEU A 60 -7.26 -4.01 -0.07
N PHE A 61 -6.13 -4.40 0.52
CA PHE A 61 -5.29 -5.48 0.01
C PHE A 61 -6.09 -6.78 -0.11
N PHE A 62 -6.77 -7.20 0.95
CA PHE A 62 -7.57 -8.42 0.90
C PHE A 62 -8.83 -8.27 0.03
N GLY A 63 -9.43 -7.09 -0.02
CA GLY A 63 -10.53 -6.78 -0.95
C GLY A 63 -10.12 -6.94 -2.41
N HIS A 64 -8.99 -6.36 -2.82
CA HIS A 64 -8.45 -6.51 -4.17
C HIS A 64 -8.00 -7.95 -4.43
N LEU A 65 -7.28 -8.56 -3.50
CA LEU A 65 -6.80 -9.93 -3.64
C LEU A 65 -7.97 -10.91 -3.88
N THR A 66 -9.04 -10.80 -3.10
CA THR A 66 -10.23 -11.64 -3.27
C THR A 66 -10.96 -11.36 -4.59
N ALA A 67 -11.07 -10.09 -5.00
CA ALA A 67 -11.65 -9.70 -6.27
C ALA A 67 -10.90 -10.28 -7.48
N PHE A 68 -9.55 -10.31 -7.43
CA PHE A 68 -8.73 -10.83 -8.52
C PHE A 68 -8.57 -12.35 -8.50
N LEU A 69 -8.59 -13.00 -7.34
CA LEU A 69 -8.47 -14.46 -7.24
C LEU A 69 -9.76 -15.19 -7.62
N VAL A 70 -10.94 -14.63 -7.29
CA VAL A 70 -12.24 -15.29 -7.54
C VAL A 70 -13.22 -14.36 -8.27
N PRO A 71 -12.84 -13.81 -9.44
CA PRO A 71 -13.57 -12.72 -10.08
C PRO A 71 -15.01 -13.10 -10.43
N ARG A 72 -15.24 -14.34 -10.88
CA ARG A 72 -16.59 -14.82 -11.24
C ARG A 72 -17.55 -14.76 -10.05
N SER A 73 -17.12 -15.20 -8.87
CA SER A 73 -17.96 -15.21 -7.66
C SER A 73 -18.26 -13.79 -7.17
N VAL A 74 -17.26 -12.90 -7.21
CA VAL A 74 -17.45 -11.49 -6.83
C VAL A 74 -18.40 -10.78 -7.80
N LEU A 75 -18.27 -11.01 -9.10
CA LEU A 75 -19.20 -10.46 -10.11
C LEU A 75 -20.63 -10.99 -9.91
N LEU A 76 -20.82 -12.27 -9.58
CA LEU A 76 -22.14 -12.83 -9.26
C LEU A 76 -22.74 -12.20 -8.00
N TRP A 77 -21.94 -12.01 -6.96
CA TRP A 77 -22.35 -11.31 -5.74
C TRP A 77 -22.79 -9.87 -6.05
N ASN A 78 -22.01 -9.15 -6.86
CA ASN A 78 -22.26 -7.76 -7.22
C ASN A 78 -23.42 -7.54 -8.21
N ARG A 79 -24.09 -8.59 -8.70
CA ARG A 79 -25.30 -8.45 -9.54
C ARG A 79 -26.45 -7.72 -8.84
N SER A 80 -26.50 -7.77 -7.52
CA SER A 80 -27.47 -6.99 -6.75
C SER A 80 -26.94 -5.56 -6.56
N PRO A 81 -27.66 -4.53 -7.02
CA PRO A 81 -27.20 -3.13 -6.90
C PRO A 81 -26.85 -2.72 -5.48
N LEU A 82 -27.64 -3.19 -4.49
CA LEU A 82 -27.38 -2.92 -3.08
C LEU A 82 -26.00 -3.46 -2.63
N ARG A 83 -25.65 -4.69 -3.04
CA ARG A 83 -24.38 -5.32 -2.65
C ARG A 83 -23.18 -4.66 -3.31
N LEU A 84 -23.33 -4.27 -4.58
CA LEU A 84 -22.31 -3.48 -5.29
C LEU A 84 -22.07 -2.14 -4.59
N GLN A 85 -23.14 -1.40 -4.27
CA GLN A 85 -23.04 -0.11 -3.58
C GLN A 85 -22.39 -0.24 -2.21
N ILE A 86 -22.76 -1.24 -1.42
CA ILE A 86 -22.13 -1.51 -0.12
C ILE A 86 -20.62 -1.75 -0.30
N LEU A 87 -20.23 -2.57 -1.27
CA LEU A 87 -18.84 -2.88 -1.56
C LEU A 87 -18.06 -1.61 -1.98
N GLU A 88 -18.59 -0.85 -2.93
CA GLU A 88 -17.93 0.36 -3.46
C GLU A 88 -17.80 1.45 -2.39
N VAL A 89 -18.86 1.71 -1.62
CA VAL A 89 -18.83 2.71 -0.53
C VAL A 89 -17.86 2.29 0.56
N THR A 90 -17.85 1.01 0.92
CA THR A 90 -16.92 0.48 1.93
C THR A 90 -15.48 0.58 1.44
N ALA A 91 -15.19 0.13 0.21
CA ALA A 91 -13.86 0.23 -0.39
C ALA A 91 -13.40 1.69 -0.49
N PHE A 92 -14.27 2.60 -0.93
CA PHE A 92 -13.96 4.03 -1.01
C PHE A 92 -13.67 4.63 0.37
N ALA A 93 -14.45 4.29 1.40
CA ALA A 93 -14.20 4.74 2.77
C ALA A 93 -12.84 4.28 3.30
N PHE A 94 -12.45 3.03 3.06
CA PHE A 94 -11.12 2.55 3.41
C PHE A 94 -10.01 3.17 2.53
N GLY A 95 -10.29 3.48 1.26
CA GLY A 95 -9.42 4.28 0.40
C GLY A 95 -9.10 5.64 0.99
N LEU A 96 -10.13 6.37 1.45
CA LEU A 96 -9.96 7.64 2.16
C LEU A 96 -9.18 7.47 3.47
N MET A 97 -9.42 6.38 4.21
CA MET A 97 -8.69 6.06 5.44
C MET A 97 -7.18 5.85 5.18
N VAL A 98 -6.82 5.15 4.09
CA VAL A 98 -5.43 5.02 3.64
C VAL A 98 -4.86 6.37 3.25
N LEU A 99 -5.56 7.14 2.44
CA LEU A 99 -5.10 8.44 1.94
C LEU A 99 -4.81 9.41 3.08
N ILE A 100 -5.75 9.57 4.01
CA ILE A 100 -5.61 10.44 5.17
C ILE A 100 -4.46 9.96 6.07
N GLY A 101 -4.40 8.66 6.36
CA GLY A 101 -3.32 8.08 7.16
C GLY A 101 -1.95 8.31 6.53
N LEU A 102 -1.83 8.13 5.21
CA LEU A 102 -0.61 8.33 4.46
C LEU A 102 -0.17 9.80 4.45
N ILE A 103 -1.10 10.73 4.22
CA ILE A 103 -0.83 12.17 4.29
C ILE A 103 -0.31 12.55 5.68
N LEU A 104 -0.94 12.06 6.76
CA LEU A 104 -0.48 12.31 8.13
C LEU A 104 0.94 11.76 8.37
N LEU A 105 1.26 10.58 7.84
CA LEU A 105 2.62 10.00 7.93
C LEU A 105 3.65 10.82 7.15
N ILE A 106 3.29 11.36 5.98
CA ILE A 106 4.16 12.24 5.19
C ILE A 106 4.39 13.56 5.92
N ILE A 107 3.32 14.21 6.40
CA ILE A 107 3.40 15.46 7.19
C ILE A 107 4.28 15.26 8.43
N ARG A 108 4.09 14.16 9.15
CA ARG A 108 4.92 13.80 10.32
C ARG A 108 6.40 13.75 9.95
N ARG A 109 6.74 13.11 8.83
CA ARG A 109 8.12 12.95 8.38
C ARG A 109 8.75 14.28 7.96
N ILE A 110 7.99 15.16 7.34
CA ILE A 110 8.44 16.50 6.93
C ILE A 110 8.65 17.41 8.16
N ASN A 111 7.74 17.38 9.13
CA ASN A 111 7.74 18.34 10.24
C ASN A 111 8.64 17.94 11.42
N THR A 112 8.99 16.66 11.56
CA THR A 112 9.74 16.17 12.72
C THR A 112 11.23 16.10 12.43
N LYS A 113 12.01 17.05 12.98
CA LYS A 113 13.48 17.14 12.77
C LYS A 113 14.24 15.83 13.02
N ARG A 114 13.85 15.07 14.05
CA ARG A 114 14.48 13.78 14.39
C ARG A 114 14.29 12.70 13.32
N LEU A 115 13.20 12.76 12.56
CA LEU A 115 12.89 11.78 11.51
C LEU A 115 13.71 11.99 10.25
N HIS A 116 14.16 13.22 9.98
CA HIS A 116 15.01 13.52 8.82
C HIS A 116 16.33 12.75 8.83
N ILE A 117 16.89 12.52 10.02
CA ILE A 117 18.19 11.83 10.19
C ILE A 117 18.09 10.34 9.85
N VAL A 118 16.92 9.72 10.06
CA VAL A 118 16.68 8.29 9.81
C VAL A 118 15.90 8.01 8.52
N THR A 119 15.48 9.05 7.81
CA THR A 119 14.73 8.91 6.56
C THR A 119 15.67 8.62 5.40
N THR A 120 15.40 7.54 4.66
CA THR A 120 16.16 7.21 3.46
C THR A 120 15.47 7.73 2.19
N LYS A 121 16.24 7.84 1.08
CA LYS A 121 15.67 8.17 -0.23
C LYS A 121 14.61 7.15 -0.67
N MET A 122 14.78 5.88 -0.31
CA MET A 122 13.80 4.82 -0.61
C MET A 122 12.50 5.00 0.18
N ASP A 123 12.55 5.47 1.43
CA ASP A 123 11.33 5.78 2.19
C ASP A 123 10.49 6.82 1.43
N ILE A 124 11.14 7.91 0.98
CA ILE A 124 10.48 8.98 0.24
C ILE A 124 9.88 8.45 -1.07
N PHE A 125 10.64 7.65 -1.81
CA PHE A 125 10.17 7.04 -3.05
C PHE A 125 8.92 6.16 -2.83
N VAL A 126 8.91 5.34 -1.78
CA VAL A 126 7.76 4.50 -1.41
C VAL A 126 6.56 5.36 -1.02
N TYR A 127 6.76 6.43 -0.23
CA TYR A 127 5.66 7.36 0.09
C TYR A 127 5.04 7.99 -1.17
N LEU A 128 5.88 8.41 -2.13
CA LEU A 128 5.40 9.03 -3.37
C LEU A 128 4.61 8.03 -4.23
N ILE A 129 5.10 6.79 -4.38
CA ILE A 129 4.38 5.77 -5.15
C ILE A 129 3.06 5.41 -4.48
N LEU A 130 3.05 5.18 -3.16
CA LEU A 130 1.83 4.86 -2.44
C LEU A 130 0.83 6.01 -2.51
N LEU A 131 1.29 7.26 -2.41
CA LEU A 131 0.43 8.44 -2.51
C LEU A 131 -0.17 8.55 -3.90
N ASN A 132 0.65 8.40 -4.95
CA ASN A 132 0.17 8.41 -6.33
C ASN A 132 -0.86 7.31 -6.57
N GLN A 133 -0.55 6.06 -6.20
CA GLN A 133 -1.47 4.93 -6.33
C GLN A 133 -2.79 5.18 -5.61
N THR A 134 -2.74 5.67 -4.37
CA THR A 134 -3.96 5.88 -3.56
C THR A 134 -4.83 7.01 -4.13
N ILE A 135 -4.23 8.04 -4.73
CA ILE A 135 -4.96 9.13 -5.39
C ILE A 135 -5.58 8.67 -6.71
N THR A 136 -4.85 7.88 -7.50
CA THR A 136 -5.34 7.41 -8.80
C THR A 136 -6.41 6.33 -8.69
N GLY A 137 -6.42 5.57 -7.58
CA GLY A 137 -7.31 4.43 -7.37
C GLY A 137 -6.86 3.23 -8.18
#